data_AF-W9S603-F1
#
_entry.id   AF-W9S603-F1
#
_cell.length_a   1.000
_cell.length_b   1.000
_cell.length_c   1.000
_cell.angle_alpha   90.00
_cell.angle_beta   90.00
_cell.angle_gamma   90.00
#
_symmetry.space_group_name_H-M   'P 1'
#
loop_
_entity.id
_entity.type
_entity.pdbx_description
1 polymer ?
#
loop_
_entity_poly.entity_id
_entity_poly.type
_entity_poly.pdbx_seq_one_letter_code
_entity_poly.pdbx_strand_id
1 'polypeptide(L)'
;MLERKTPANKELDPNVLPTTIDPSQLDGSLSKEKDNTDTNCWTSPSGLGFMIRGKNYLKDNSKVMGGDPLLKLLAVDWFTVDRSVNQIALHPKCLVQSEAGKKLPFILVINLQIDVDIGSSSVARSVIGLVLGYVTSLVVDLAILIEAKEEEELPEYILGTVRLNRVRLDSAVHLDV
;
A
#
# COMPACT_ATOMS: atom_id res chain seq x y z
N MET A 1 -43.97 -12.29 19.82
CA MET A 1 -43.49 -10.96 19.41
C MET A 1 -42.01 -11.09 19.15
N LEU A 2 -41.65 -11.42 17.90
CA LEU A 2 -40.26 -11.61 17.46
C LEU A 2 -39.80 -10.29 16.84
N GLU A 3 -38.85 -9.61 17.47
CA GLU A 3 -38.22 -8.42 16.89
C GLU A 3 -37.53 -8.82 15.59
N ARG A 4 -37.99 -8.21 14.49
CA ARG A 4 -37.31 -8.27 13.20
C ARG A 4 -36.03 -7.46 13.33
N LYS A 5 -34.89 -8.13 13.31
CA LYS A 5 -33.57 -7.50 13.16
C LYS A 5 -33.53 -6.89 11.74
N THR A 6 -33.66 -5.58 11.65
CA THR A 6 -33.54 -4.83 10.38
C THR A 6 -32.16 -5.13 9.77
N PRO A 7 -32.06 -5.49 8.48
CA PRO A 7 -30.76 -5.71 7.85
C PRO A 7 -29.98 -4.39 7.89
N ALA A 8 -28.75 -4.41 8.39
CA ALA A 8 -27.88 -3.25 8.41
C ALA A 8 -27.73 -2.70 6.99
N ASN A 9 -28.23 -1.49 6.77
CA ASN A 9 -28.11 -0.76 5.52
C ASN A 9 -26.61 -0.57 5.26
N LYS A 10 -26.09 -1.05 4.13
CA LYS A 10 -24.65 -0.98 3.78
C LYS A 10 -24.23 0.40 3.25
N GLU A 11 -24.98 1.44 3.60
CA GLU A 11 -24.75 2.80 3.11
C GLU A 11 -23.92 3.58 4.13
N LEU A 12 -23.03 4.44 3.65
CA LEU A 12 -22.22 5.32 4.50
C LEU A 12 -23.12 6.41 5.09
N ASP A 13 -23.31 6.42 6.41
CA ASP A 13 -24.05 7.47 7.10
C ASP A 13 -23.13 8.70 7.31
N PRO A 14 -23.43 9.84 6.65
CA PRO A 14 -22.60 11.04 6.75
C PRO A 14 -22.69 11.74 8.12
N ASN A 15 -23.61 11.32 9.02
CA ASN A 15 -23.81 11.92 10.33
C ASN A 15 -23.08 11.18 11.47
N VAL A 16 -22.31 10.14 11.15
CA VAL A 16 -21.49 9.42 12.14
C VAL A 16 -20.39 10.34 12.66
N LEU A 17 -20.23 10.39 13.99
CA LEU A 17 -19.15 11.14 14.62
C LEU A 17 -17.77 10.65 14.11
N PRO A 18 -16.83 11.55 13.80
CA PRO A 18 -15.49 11.14 13.37
C PRO A 18 -14.82 10.23 14.39
N THR A 19 -14.45 9.02 13.99
CA THR A 19 -13.67 8.12 14.82
C THR A 19 -12.24 8.67 14.95
N THR A 20 -11.78 8.90 16.19
CA THR A 20 -10.38 9.24 16.43
C THR A 20 -9.52 8.00 16.20
N ILE A 21 -8.69 8.02 15.16
CA ILE A 21 -7.75 6.96 14.84
C ILE A 21 -6.42 7.31 15.50
N ASP A 22 -5.92 6.44 16.38
CA ASP A 22 -4.55 6.50 16.88
C ASP A 22 -3.67 5.62 15.97
N PRO A 23 -2.83 6.22 15.08
CA PRO A 23 -2.00 5.44 14.16
C PRO A 23 -0.94 4.61 14.88
N SER A 24 -0.61 4.91 16.15
CA SER A 24 0.35 4.12 16.92
C SER A 24 -0.18 2.74 17.29
N GLN A 25 -1.48 2.50 17.16
CA GLN A 25 -2.10 1.18 17.36
C GLN A 25 -2.08 0.33 16.08
N LEU A 26 -1.55 0.87 14.98
CA LEU A 26 -1.55 0.27 13.66
C LEU A 26 -0.11 0.02 13.20
N ASP A 27 0.50 -1.03 13.77
CA ASP A 27 1.86 -1.43 13.44
C ASP A 27 1.86 -2.54 12.38
N GLY A 28 2.32 -2.21 11.18
CA GLY A 28 2.62 -3.21 10.15
C GLY A 28 3.96 -3.90 10.42
N SER A 29 4.23 -5.00 9.71
CA SER A 29 5.49 -5.73 9.91
C SER A 29 6.74 -4.97 9.41
N LEU A 30 6.59 -3.97 8.53
CA LEU A 30 7.66 -3.06 8.16
C LEU A 30 7.60 -1.79 9.01
N SER A 31 8.72 -1.45 9.66
CA SER A 31 8.80 -0.28 10.52
C SER A 31 8.66 1.03 9.75
N LYS A 32 8.00 2.02 10.35
CA LYS A 32 8.03 3.39 9.84
C LYS A 32 9.38 4.05 10.15
N GLU A 33 9.91 4.83 9.22
CA GLU A 33 11.13 5.62 9.42
C GLU A 33 10.99 6.58 10.61
N LYS A 34 12.04 6.66 11.44
CA LYS A 34 12.14 7.58 12.57
C LYS A 34 13.17 8.67 12.29
N ASP A 35 14.30 8.28 11.70
CA ASP A 35 15.42 9.16 11.39
C ASP A 35 15.90 8.98 9.93
N ASN A 36 16.54 10.01 9.36
CA ASN A 36 17.05 9.99 7.98
C ASN A 36 18.16 8.95 7.71
N THR A 37 18.68 8.30 8.75
CA THR A 37 19.69 7.23 8.64
C THR A 37 19.08 5.84 8.68
N ASP A 38 17.78 5.73 8.94
CA ASP A 38 17.11 4.45 9.05
C ASP A 38 17.09 3.74 7.69
N THR A 39 17.05 2.41 7.77
CA THR A 39 16.92 1.51 6.62
C THR A 39 15.93 0.42 7.00
N ASN A 40 15.47 -0.36 6.01
CA ASN A 40 14.46 -1.38 6.21
C ASN A 40 13.16 -0.83 6.81
N CYS A 41 12.71 0.30 6.25
CA CYS A 41 11.58 1.05 6.75
C CYS A 41 10.75 1.65 5.61
N TRP A 42 9.58 2.20 5.95
CA TRP A 42 8.74 2.94 5.03
C TRP A 42 8.47 4.38 5.47
N THR A 43 8.21 5.24 4.49
CA THR A 43 7.60 6.57 4.69
C THR A 43 6.49 6.85 3.70
N SER A 44 5.75 7.94 3.91
CA SER A 44 4.74 8.43 2.97
C SER A 44 5.18 9.83 2.51
N PRO A 45 5.88 9.94 1.38
CA PRO A 45 6.34 11.23 0.85
C PRO A 45 5.16 12.06 0.29
N SER A 46 5.35 13.36 0.08
CA SER A 46 4.37 14.16 -0.65
C SER A 46 4.26 13.70 -2.11
N GLY A 47 3.14 14.02 -2.76
CA GLY A 47 2.93 13.66 -4.16
C GLY A 47 3.68 14.53 -5.16
N LEU A 48 4.41 15.56 -4.69
CA LEU A 48 5.16 16.51 -5.55
C LEU A 48 6.27 15.85 -6.37
N GLY A 49 6.74 14.65 -5.97
CA GLY A 49 7.72 13.87 -6.73
C GLY A 49 7.13 13.12 -7.94
N PHE A 50 5.82 13.13 -8.12
CA PHE A 50 5.14 12.32 -9.13
C PHE A 50 4.45 13.19 -10.19
N MET A 51 4.59 12.79 -11.46
CA MET A 51 3.92 13.45 -12.58
C MET A 51 2.64 12.69 -12.93
N ILE A 52 1.49 13.35 -12.82
CA ILE A 52 0.16 12.79 -13.05
C ILE A 52 -0.49 13.42 -14.29
N ARG A 53 -1.50 12.76 -14.88
CA ARG A 53 -2.22 13.31 -16.04
C ARG A 53 -2.94 14.62 -15.65
N GLY A 54 -2.60 15.71 -16.33
CA GLY A 54 -3.21 17.02 -16.10
C GLY A 54 -4.61 17.12 -16.69
N LYS A 55 -5.30 18.22 -16.40
CA LYS A 55 -6.70 18.46 -16.81
C LYS A 55 -6.97 18.26 -18.31
N ASN A 56 -5.99 18.58 -19.16
CA ASN A 56 -6.11 18.50 -20.61
C ASN A 56 -5.36 17.31 -21.23
N TYR A 57 -4.88 16.36 -20.42
CA TYR A 57 -3.94 15.32 -20.84
C TYR A 57 -4.41 14.51 -22.06
N LEU A 58 -5.69 14.17 -22.17
CA LEU A 58 -6.20 13.40 -23.32
C LEU A 58 -6.11 14.17 -24.66
N LYS A 59 -5.91 15.50 -24.60
CA LYS A 59 -5.76 16.37 -25.77
C LYS A 59 -4.30 16.72 -26.05
N ASP A 60 -3.51 16.95 -25.00
CA ASP A 60 -2.16 17.51 -25.12
C ASP A 60 -1.04 16.59 -24.60
N ASN A 61 -1.38 15.45 -23.99
CA ASN A 61 -0.48 14.53 -23.27
C ASN A 61 0.36 15.20 -22.16
N SER A 62 -0.11 16.34 -21.64
CA SER A 62 0.61 17.15 -20.66
C SER A 62 0.36 16.65 -19.24
N LYS A 63 1.45 16.28 -18.56
CA LYS A 63 1.44 15.90 -17.15
C LYS A 63 1.72 17.09 -16.26
N VAL A 64 1.16 17.06 -15.06
CA VAL A 64 1.39 18.05 -14.02
C VAL A 64 1.98 17.38 -12.78
N MET A 65 2.62 18.16 -11.93
CA MET A 65 3.08 17.69 -10.63
C MET A 65 1.87 17.27 -9.78
N GLY A 66 1.99 16.14 -9.08
CA GLY A 66 0.97 15.63 -8.19
C GLY A 66 0.81 16.46 -6.91
N GLY A 67 -0.39 16.40 -6.32
CA GLY A 67 -0.68 17.01 -5.02
C GLY A 67 -0.46 16.05 -3.86
N ASP A 68 -0.82 16.47 -2.65
CA ASP A 68 -0.76 15.60 -1.48
C ASP A 68 -1.71 14.40 -1.62
N PRO A 69 -1.33 13.22 -1.07
CA PRO A 69 -2.19 12.04 -1.12
C PRO A 69 -3.53 12.26 -0.43
N LEU A 70 -4.62 11.77 -1.03
CA LEU A 70 -5.97 11.86 -0.47
C LEU A 70 -6.16 10.97 0.77
N LEU A 71 -5.43 9.86 0.86
CA LEU A 71 -5.48 8.92 1.98
C LEU A 71 -4.17 8.95 2.77
N LYS A 72 -4.28 8.76 4.08
CA LYS A 72 -3.13 8.61 4.97
C LYS A 72 -2.67 7.15 4.97
N LEU A 73 -1.40 6.90 4.64
CA LEU A 73 -0.79 5.58 4.82
C LEU A 73 -0.67 5.29 6.31
N LEU A 74 -1.35 4.23 6.76
CA LEU A 74 -1.37 3.83 8.18
C LEU A 74 -0.22 2.89 8.51
N ALA A 75 0.00 1.86 7.68
CA ALA A 75 1.01 0.84 7.89
C ALA A 75 1.41 0.16 6.57
N VAL A 76 2.55 -0.56 6.61
CA VAL A 76 3.02 -1.42 5.53
C VAL A 76 3.37 -2.78 6.11
N ASP A 77 2.79 -3.83 5.53
CA ASP A 77 3.18 -5.21 5.82
C ASP A 77 4.16 -5.70 4.76
N TRP A 78 5.25 -6.30 5.23
CA TRP A 78 6.29 -6.97 4.46
C TRP A 78 6.29 -8.46 4.77
N PHE A 79 5.85 -9.26 3.81
CA PHE A 79 5.66 -10.71 3.95
C PHE A 79 6.47 -11.50 2.92
N THR A 80 6.88 -12.71 3.31
CA THR A 80 7.38 -13.73 2.39
C THR A 80 6.45 -14.93 2.42
N VAL A 81 6.19 -15.49 1.25
CA VAL A 81 5.18 -16.52 1.00
C VAL A 81 5.73 -17.53 0.02
N ASP A 82 5.39 -18.80 0.19
CA ASP A 82 5.79 -19.86 -0.73
C ASP A 82 4.88 -19.95 -1.97
N ARG A 83 3.71 -19.30 -1.92
CA ARG A 83 2.70 -19.31 -2.98
C ARG A 83 2.03 -17.95 -3.12
N SER A 84 1.48 -17.66 -4.30
CA SER A 84 0.69 -16.46 -4.54
C SER A 84 -0.48 -16.35 -3.57
N VAL A 85 -0.69 -15.19 -2.96
CA VAL A 85 -1.74 -15.00 -1.94
C VAL A 85 -2.79 -14.04 -2.45
N ASN A 86 -4.02 -14.54 -2.53
CA ASN A 86 -5.18 -13.71 -2.77
C ASN A 86 -5.86 -13.34 -1.45
N GLN A 87 -6.57 -12.21 -1.43
CA GLN A 87 -7.38 -11.79 -0.28
C GLN A 87 -6.55 -11.65 1.01
N ILE A 88 -5.32 -11.13 0.93
CA ILE A 88 -4.42 -10.93 2.08
C ILE A 88 -5.08 -10.18 3.24
N ALA A 89 -6.01 -9.26 2.93
CA ALA A 89 -6.76 -8.51 3.94
C ALA A 89 -7.60 -9.40 4.87
N LEU A 90 -7.97 -10.62 4.46
CA LEU A 90 -8.70 -11.61 5.28
C LEU A 90 -7.77 -12.47 6.13
N HIS A 91 -6.46 -12.41 5.91
CA HIS A 91 -5.51 -13.24 6.62
C HIS A 91 -5.39 -12.79 8.09
N PRO A 92 -5.42 -13.69 9.09
CA PRO A 92 -5.40 -13.32 10.51
C PRO A 92 -4.18 -12.49 10.95
N LYS A 93 -3.03 -12.66 10.28
CA LYS A 93 -1.81 -11.86 10.51
C LYS A 93 -1.83 -10.48 9.82
N CYS A 94 -2.80 -10.19 8.97
CA CYS A 94 -2.92 -8.87 8.33
C CYS A 94 -3.43 -7.85 9.33
N LEU A 95 -2.87 -6.64 9.31
CA LEU A 95 -3.24 -5.56 10.24
C LEU A 95 -4.74 -5.25 10.24
N VAL A 96 -5.42 -5.40 9.10
CA VAL A 96 -6.87 -5.18 8.97
C VAL A 96 -7.68 -6.09 9.91
N GLN A 97 -7.14 -7.26 10.25
CA GLN A 97 -7.77 -8.23 11.15
C GLN A 97 -7.51 -7.93 12.64
N SER A 98 -6.65 -6.95 12.96
CA SER A 98 -6.41 -6.52 14.34
C SER A 98 -7.63 -5.79 14.93
N GLU A 99 -7.68 -5.68 16.26
CA GLU A 99 -8.75 -4.95 16.96
C GLU A 99 -8.75 -3.45 16.63
N ALA A 100 -7.59 -2.87 16.31
CA ALA A 100 -7.51 -1.49 15.83
C ALA A 100 -7.98 -1.38 14.37
N GLY A 101 -7.56 -2.31 13.51
CA GLY A 101 -7.95 -2.36 12.09
C GLY A 101 -9.46 -2.48 11.89
N LYS A 102 -10.14 -3.33 12.67
CA LYS A 102 -11.61 -3.52 12.61
C LYS A 102 -12.42 -2.30 13.03
N LYS A 103 -11.82 -1.34 13.76
CA LYS A 103 -12.49 -0.10 14.19
C LYS A 103 -12.39 1.01 13.14
N LEU A 104 -11.61 0.81 12.08
CA LEU A 104 -11.48 1.79 11.02
C LEU A 104 -12.78 1.85 10.20
N PRO A 105 -13.32 3.05 9.93
CA PRO A 105 -14.58 3.20 9.20
C PRO A 105 -14.43 2.78 7.72
N PHE A 106 -13.25 3.03 7.14
CA PHE A 106 -12.89 2.64 5.78
C PHE A 106 -11.38 2.38 5.74
N ILE A 107 -10.99 1.32 5.02
CA ILE A 107 -9.58 1.00 4.77
C ILE A 107 -9.42 0.54 3.31
N LEU A 108 -8.40 1.09 2.65
CA LEU A 108 -7.94 0.61 1.35
C LEU A 108 -6.68 -0.23 1.56
N VAL A 109 -6.72 -1.50 1.17
CA VAL A 109 -5.57 -2.41 1.22
C VAL A 109 -5.04 -2.61 -0.19
N ILE A 110 -3.74 -2.38 -0.38
CA ILE A 110 -3.05 -2.58 -1.65
C ILE A 110 -2.05 -3.72 -1.45
N ASN A 111 -2.28 -4.83 -2.15
CA ASN A 111 -1.39 -5.98 -2.12
C ASN A 111 -0.45 -5.92 -3.35
N LEU A 112 0.84 -5.70 -3.13
CA LEU A 112 1.86 -5.74 -4.16
C LEU A 112 2.66 -7.03 -4.00
N GLN A 113 2.51 -7.97 -4.95
CA GLN A 113 3.20 -9.24 -4.94
C GLN A 113 4.27 -9.29 -6.04
N ILE A 114 5.47 -9.73 -5.67
CA ILE A 114 6.58 -9.99 -6.58
C ILE A 114 6.79 -11.50 -6.59
N ASP A 115 6.61 -12.13 -7.76
CA ASP A 115 6.91 -13.55 -7.98
C ASP A 115 8.25 -13.67 -8.71
N VAL A 116 9.15 -14.50 -8.17
CA VAL A 116 10.49 -14.71 -8.70
C VAL A 116 10.71 -16.21 -8.87
N ASP A 117 10.58 -16.71 -10.11
CA ASP A 117 10.90 -18.10 -10.43
C ASP A 117 12.42 -18.31 -10.47
N ILE A 118 12.95 -18.77 -9.33
CA ILE A 118 14.37 -19.07 -9.12
C ILE A 118 14.73 -20.46 -9.68
N GLY A 119 13.74 -21.33 -9.85
CA GLY A 119 13.94 -22.76 -10.08
C GLY A 119 14.33 -23.11 -11.51
N SER A 120 13.83 -22.33 -12.48
CA SER A 120 13.84 -22.67 -13.90
C SER A 120 15.21 -22.59 -14.59
N SER A 121 16.21 -21.90 -14.02
CA SER A 121 17.54 -21.80 -14.65
C SER A 121 18.67 -21.49 -13.66
N SER A 122 19.88 -22.00 -13.93
CA SER A 122 21.11 -21.60 -13.25
C SER A 122 21.48 -20.14 -13.52
N VAL A 123 21.08 -19.60 -14.68
CA VAL A 123 21.20 -18.18 -15.02
C VAL A 123 20.27 -17.35 -14.14
N ALA A 124 19.01 -17.77 -13.97
CA ALA A 124 18.04 -17.10 -13.10
C ALA A 124 18.54 -17.04 -11.64
N ARG A 125 19.05 -18.17 -11.11
CA ARG A 125 19.69 -18.21 -9.78
C ARG A 125 20.84 -17.21 -9.65
N SER A 126 21.71 -17.14 -10.65
CA SER A 126 22.85 -16.22 -10.66
C SER A 126 22.40 -14.76 -10.69
N VAL A 127 21.42 -14.42 -11.52
CA VAL A 127 20.85 -13.06 -11.60
C VAL A 127 20.22 -12.65 -10.26
N ILE A 128 19.46 -13.55 -9.63
CA ILE A 128 18.85 -13.27 -8.32
C ILE A 128 19.94 -13.03 -7.27
N GLY A 129 20.98 -13.89 -7.20
CA GLY A 129 22.09 -13.68 -6.27
C GLY A 129 22.74 -12.30 -6.40
N LEU A 130 22.85 -11.77 -7.64
CA LEU A 130 23.33 -10.41 -7.88
C LEU A 130 22.31 -9.35 -7.43
N VAL A 131 21.06 -9.48 -7.85
CA VAL A 131 19.99 -8.51 -7.54
C VAL A 131 19.74 -8.40 -6.04
N LEU A 132 19.72 -9.53 -5.31
CA LEU A 132 19.52 -9.56 -3.86
C LEU A 132 20.50 -8.65 -3.11
N GLY A 133 21.76 -8.58 -3.56
CA GLY A 133 22.77 -7.69 -2.98
C GLY A 133 22.50 -6.20 -3.20
N TYR A 134 21.73 -5.85 -4.24
CA TYR A 134 21.35 -4.47 -4.52
C TYR A 134 20.02 -4.05 -3.89
N VAL A 135 19.12 -4.98 -3.57
CA VAL A 135 17.79 -4.65 -3.01
C VAL A 135 17.91 -3.79 -1.75
N THR A 136 18.89 -4.06 -0.89
CA THR A 136 19.15 -3.28 0.34
C THR A 136 19.73 -1.88 0.08
N SER A 137 19.96 -1.51 -1.18
CA SER A 137 20.36 -0.16 -1.59
C SER A 137 19.26 0.60 -2.31
N LEU A 138 18.16 -0.07 -2.69
CA LEU A 138 17.05 0.55 -3.40
C LEU A 138 16.22 1.40 -2.45
N VAL A 139 15.91 2.61 -2.92
CA VAL A 139 14.85 3.45 -2.37
C VAL A 139 13.79 3.55 -3.46
N VAL A 140 12.59 3.06 -3.18
CA VAL A 140 11.52 2.97 -4.17
C VAL A 140 10.36 3.85 -3.73
N ASP A 141 10.03 4.84 -4.56
CA ASP A 141 8.89 5.73 -4.37
C ASP A 141 7.73 5.28 -5.27
N LEU A 142 6.59 5.02 -4.66
CA LEU A 142 5.36 4.63 -5.35
C LEU A 142 4.24 5.61 -5.00
N ALA A 143 3.50 6.01 -6.03
CA ALA A 143 2.21 6.70 -5.89
C ALA A 143 1.12 5.82 -6.48
N ILE A 144 0.01 5.70 -5.74
CA ILE A 144 -1.19 4.99 -6.17
C ILE A 144 -2.21 6.02 -6.61
N LEU A 145 -2.79 5.83 -7.79
CA LEU A 145 -3.81 6.68 -8.38
C LEU A 145 -4.74 5.83 -9.26
N ILE A 146 -5.92 6.37 -9.56
CA ILE A 146 -6.84 5.77 -10.54
C ILE A 146 -6.50 6.38 -11.89
N GLU A 147 -6.29 5.53 -12.90
CA GLU A 147 -5.97 5.99 -14.25
C GLU A 147 -7.21 6.62 -14.89
N ALA A 148 -7.12 7.89 -15.29
CA ALA A 148 -8.18 8.56 -16.02
C ALA A 148 -8.27 8.06 -17.47
N LYS A 149 -9.45 7.58 -17.87
CA LYS A 149 -9.83 7.16 -19.22
C LYS A 149 -10.66 8.21 -19.95
N GLU A 150 -11.40 9.03 -19.21
CA GLU A 150 -12.28 10.07 -19.76
C GLU A 150 -11.88 11.48 -19.29
N GLU A 151 -12.30 12.52 -20.01
CA GLU A 151 -11.92 13.91 -19.69
C GLU A 151 -12.46 14.38 -18.32
N GLU A 152 -13.60 13.80 -17.91
CA GLU A 152 -14.27 14.09 -16.63
C GLU A 152 -13.51 13.51 -15.42
N GLU A 153 -12.64 12.53 -15.64
CA GLU A 153 -11.80 11.90 -14.63
C GLU A 153 -10.47 12.64 -14.43
N LEU A 154 -10.23 13.72 -15.20
CA LEU A 154 -9.02 14.54 -15.12
C LEU A 154 -9.22 15.83 -14.30
N PRO A 155 -8.16 16.33 -13.61
CA PRO A 155 -6.85 15.70 -13.49
C PRO A 155 -6.90 14.44 -12.60
N GLU A 156 -5.89 13.59 -12.73
CA GLU A 156 -5.72 12.47 -11.78
C GLU A 156 -5.47 13.01 -10.37
N TYR A 157 -5.69 12.16 -9.35
CA TYR A 157 -5.37 12.47 -7.96
C TYR A 157 -4.62 11.28 -7.33
N ILE A 158 -3.62 11.59 -6.50
CA ILE A 158 -2.86 10.59 -5.78
C ILE A 158 -3.70 10.12 -4.58
N LEU A 159 -4.02 8.82 -4.55
CA LEU A 159 -4.70 8.19 -3.42
C LEU A 159 -3.76 7.98 -2.25
N GLY A 160 -2.54 7.54 -2.50
CA GLY A 160 -1.57 7.18 -1.48
C GLY A 160 -0.15 7.19 -2.03
N THR A 161 0.82 7.41 -1.15
CA THR A 161 2.25 7.28 -1.47
C THR A 161 2.95 6.41 -0.45
N VAL A 162 3.91 5.63 -0.91
CA VAL A 162 4.81 4.86 -0.07
C VAL A 162 6.23 4.96 -0.63
N ARG A 163 7.18 5.24 0.26
CA ARG A 163 8.62 5.07 0.02
C ARG A 163 9.06 3.83 0.77
N LEU A 164 9.65 2.87 0.05
CA LEU A 164 10.33 1.73 0.63
C LEU A 164 11.83 2.03 0.66
N ASN A 165 12.40 2.18 1.86
CA ASN A 165 13.79 2.58 2.03
C ASN A 165 14.64 1.37 2.40
N ARG A 166 15.45 0.89 1.43
CA ARG A 166 16.50 -0.12 1.64
C ARG A 166 15.98 -1.38 2.34
N VAL A 167 14.85 -1.89 1.85
CA VAL A 167 14.17 -3.05 2.45
C VAL A 167 15.07 -4.29 2.39
N ARG A 168 15.12 -5.03 3.49
CA ARG A 168 15.85 -6.30 3.59
C ARG A 168 14.86 -7.44 3.43
N LEU A 169 15.14 -8.31 2.46
CA LEU A 169 14.25 -9.41 2.10
C LEU A 169 14.13 -10.47 3.20
N ASP A 170 15.20 -10.68 3.98
CA ASP A 170 15.25 -11.62 5.11
C ASP A 170 14.44 -11.16 6.33
N SER A 171 14.07 -9.87 6.39
CA SER A 171 13.21 -9.32 7.45
C SER A 171 11.71 -9.52 7.20
N ALA A 172 11.35 -10.05 6.03
CA ALA A 172 9.97 -10.36 5.69
C ALA A 172 9.39 -11.38 6.68
N VAL A 173 8.19 -11.10 7.20
CA VAL A 173 7.51 -12.05 8.07
C VAL A 173 6.99 -13.21 7.21
N HIS A 174 7.36 -14.44 7.57
CA HIS A 174 6.85 -15.62 6.88
C HIS A 174 5.35 -15.79 7.16
N LEU A 175 4.60 -15.86 6.07
CA LEU A 175 3.16 -16.01 6.11
C LEU A 175 2.81 -17.42 5.66
N ASP A 176 2.18 -18.18 6.55
CA ASP A 176 1.72 -19.54 6.28
C ASP A 176 0.43 -19.45 5.46
N VAL A 177 0.44 -19.93 4.21
CA VAL A 177 -0.67 -19.83 3.25
C VAL A 177 -1.07 -21.19 2.71
#